data_AF-A0A950UQ80-F1
#
_entry.id   AF-A0A950UQ80-F1
#
_cell.length_a   1.000
_cell.length_b   1.000
_cell.length_c   1.000
_cell.angle_alpha   90.00
_cell.angle_beta   90.00
_cell.angle_gamma   90.00
#
_symmetry.space_group_name_H-M   'P 1'
#
loop_
_entity.id
_entity.type
_entity.pdbx_description
1 polymer ?
#
loop_
_entity_poly.entity_id
_entity_poly.type
_entity_poly.pdbx_seq_one_letter_code
_entity_poly.pdbx_strand_id
1 'polypeptide(L)'
;MSDRDPGWGFSWRVLLMLVPGAGPFFRRRAQRGGGDPLVTLRQVFTSFCVAIAGFGIVIAVLYPSYKHQERGPLGLAAGLLIAGFTAGLVGPGIERPLDCTDDRRLAGSYRTRFFLRIAFSEVAALFGFVAFFVTYYWWAYPIGAAVAALGFRRAAPTAANLRHDQEILSRSGCARSLVSALRHVNPPDGRS
;
A
#
# COMPACT_ATOMS: atom_id res chain seq x y z
N MET A 1 30.69 -0.88 -6.46
CA MET A 1 30.41 0.49 -5.98
C MET A 1 29.07 0.45 -5.28
N SER A 2 29.06 0.59 -3.96
CA SER A 2 27.95 0.20 -3.07
C SER A 2 26.79 1.19 -3.17
N ASP A 3 25.86 0.89 -4.05
CA ASP A 3 24.63 1.64 -4.31
C ASP A 3 23.63 1.44 -3.13
N ARG A 4 23.99 2.01 -1.98
CA ARG A 4 23.23 1.92 -0.73
C ARG A 4 21.95 2.72 -0.86
N ASP A 5 20.85 2.01 -1.12
CA ASP A 5 19.49 2.50 -0.99
C ASP A 5 19.29 3.13 0.42
N PRO A 6 19.10 4.46 0.52
CA PRO A 6 18.82 5.09 1.81
C PRO A 6 17.47 4.55 2.26
N GLY A 7 17.48 3.77 3.33
CA GLY A 7 16.30 3.07 3.83
C GLY A 7 15.12 4.01 4.15
N TRP A 8 14.03 3.41 4.65
CA TRP A 8 12.82 4.10 5.13
C TRP A 8 13.13 4.96 6.37
N GLY A 9 13.90 6.04 6.22
CA GLY A 9 14.02 7.06 7.24
C GLY A 9 12.66 7.71 7.40
N PHE A 10 11.99 7.44 8.52
CA PHE A 10 10.77 8.12 8.93
C PHE A 10 11.11 9.60 9.16
N SER A 11 11.18 10.35 8.06
CA SER A 11 11.54 11.76 8.08
C SER A 11 10.34 12.54 8.58
N TRP A 12 10.58 13.52 9.45
CA TRP A 12 9.64 14.59 9.80
C TRP A 12 8.86 15.16 8.60
N ARG A 13 9.42 15.07 7.38
CA ARG A 13 8.76 15.44 6.12
C ARG A 13 7.48 14.64 5.82
N VAL A 14 7.37 13.39 6.27
CA VAL A 14 6.16 12.56 6.14
C VAL A 14 5.03 13.12 6.99
N LEU A 15 5.36 13.63 8.17
CA LEU A 15 4.44 14.30 9.09
C LEU A 15 3.92 15.62 8.49
N LEU A 16 4.78 16.37 7.81
CA LEU A 16 4.38 17.57 7.05
C LEU A 16 3.43 17.27 5.87
N MET A 17 3.40 16.04 5.37
CA MET A 17 2.46 15.64 4.31
C MET A 17 1.03 15.48 4.82
N LEU A 18 0.86 15.32 6.13
CA LEU A 18 -0.46 15.27 6.79
C LEU A 18 -1.09 16.66 6.96
N VAL A 19 -0.30 17.74 6.77
CA VAL A 19 -0.78 19.12 6.91
C VAL A 19 -1.52 19.54 5.64
N PRO A 20 -2.81 19.92 5.73
CA PRO A 20 -3.57 20.44 4.59
C PRO A 20 -2.87 21.68 4.01
N GLY A 21 -2.51 21.65 2.73
CA GLY A 21 -1.87 22.77 2.02
C GLY A 21 -0.37 22.62 1.72
N ALA A 22 0.40 21.94 2.57
CA ALA A 22 1.84 21.71 2.32
C ALA A 22 2.11 20.51 1.39
N GLY A 23 1.27 19.48 1.47
CA GLY A 23 1.35 18.26 0.66
C GLY A 23 1.44 18.47 -0.87
N PRO A 24 0.58 19.29 -1.52
CA PRO A 24 0.65 19.50 -2.96
C PRO A 24 1.92 20.23 -3.40
N PHE A 25 2.51 21.06 -2.54
CA PHE A 25 3.75 21.79 -2.85
C PHE A 25 4.97 20.86 -2.88
N PHE A 26 5.09 19.95 -1.90
CA PHE A 26 6.13 18.92 -1.91
C PHE A 26 5.96 17.92 -3.04
N ARG A 27 4.71 17.57 -3.39
CA ARG A 27 4.39 16.66 -4.50
C ARG A 27 4.85 17.22 -5.85
N ARG A 28 4.66 18.52 -6.09
CA ARG A 28 5.14 19.21 -7.30
C ARG A 28 6.67 19.30 -7.37
N ARG A 29 7.35 19.42 -6.23
CA ARG A 29 8.82 19.50 -6.19
C ARG A 29 9.49 18.15 -6.42
N ALA A 30 8.92 17.07 -5.88
CA ALA A 30 9.39 15.70 -6.11
C ALA A 30 9.26 15.26 -7.59
N GLN A 31 8.25 15.78 -8.31
CA GLN A 31 8.05 15.49 -9.73
C GLN A 31 9.04 16.18 -10.68
N ARG A 32 9.79 17.19 -10.22
CA ARG A 32 10.71 17.97 -11.08
C ARG A 32 12.15 17.43 -11.15
N GLY A 33 12.54 16.53 -10.24
CA GLY A 33 13.81 15.79 -10.37
C GLY A 33 13.50 14.44 -11.02
N GLY A 34 14.18 14.09 -12.13
CA GLY A 34 14.00 12.81 -12.82
C GLY A 34 13.92 11.65 -11.82
N GLY A 35 12.70 11.17 -11.60
CA GLY A 35 12.36 10.48 -10.36
C GLY A 35 12.68 9.00 -10.43
N ASP A 36 13.55 8.53 -9.54
CA ASP A 36 13.76 7.11 -9.30
C ASP A 36 12.38 6.41 -9.13
N PRO A 37 12.02 5.44 -9.98
CA PRO A 37 10.71 4.77 -9.92
C PRO A 37 10.43 4.12 -8.57
N LEU A 38 11.47 3.74 -7.82
CA LEU A 38 11.35 3.24 -6.45
C LEU A 38 10.82 4.31 -5.49
N VAL A 39 11.28 5.55 -5.64
CA VAL A 39 10.79 6.67 -4.83
C VAL A 39 9.32 6.94 -5.14
N THR A 40 8.92 6.83 -6.41
CA THR A 40 7.51 6.94 -6.81
C THR A 40 6.65 5.85 -6.15
N LEU A 41 7.10 4.59 -6.14
CA LEU A 41 6.40 3.49 -5.47
C LEU A 41 6.27 3.71 -3.96
N ARG A 42 7.34 4.15 -3.29
CA ARG A 42 7.32 4.48 -1.86
C ARG A 42 6.34 5.62 -1.57
N GLN A 43 6.32 6.65 -2.39
CA GLN A 43 5.40 7.78 -2.25
C GLN A 43 3.94 7.35 -2.40
N VAL A 44 3.65 6.50 -3.38
CA VAL A 44 2.32 5.90 -3.57
C VAL A 44 1.91 5.10 -2.34
N PHE A 45 2.79 4.22 -1.83
CA PHE A 45 2.53 3.47 -0.60
C PHE A 45 2.18 4.39 0.59
N THR A 46 2.98 5.44 0.82
CA THR A 46 2.73 6.40 1.90
C THR A 46 1.39 7.08 1.75
N SER A 47 0.96 7.42 0.53
CA SER A 47 -0.35 8.03 0.30
C SER A 47 -1.52 7.13 0.72
N PHE A 48 -1.41 5.81 0.50
CA PHE A 48 -2.40 4.83 0.97
C PHE A 48 -2.39 4.68 2.50
N CYS A 49 -1.21 4.65 3.13
CA CYS A 49 -1.12 4.65 4.60
C CYS A 49 -1.76 5.89 5.22
N VAL A 50 -1.53 7.06 4.62
CA VAL A 50 -2.14 8.33 5.06
C VAL A 50 -3.66 8.30 4.86
N ALA A 51 -4.17 7.71 3.78
CA ALA A 51 -5.60 7.55 3.56
C ALA A 51 -6.28 6.71 4.66
N ILE A 52 -5.70 5.56 5.02
CA ILE A 52 -6.21 4.74 6.14
C ILE A 52 -6.13 5.49 7.47
N ALA A 53 -5.03 6.20 7.74
CA ALA A 53 -4.96 7.04 8.93
C ALA A 53 -6.07 8.12 8.94
N GLY A 54 -6.32 8.74 7.79
CA GLY A 54 -7.39 9.72 7.59
C GLY A 54 -8.78 9.16 7.91
N PHE A 55 -9.11 7.95 7.45
CA PHE A 55 -10.37 7.29 7.81
C PHE A 55 -10.50 7.08 9.32
N GLY A 56 -9.42 6.72 10.00
CA GLY A 56 -9.39 6.60 11.46
C GLY A 56 -9.65 7.92 12.17
N ILE A 57 -9.07 9.03 11.67
CA ILE A 57 -9.32 10.37 12.19
C ILE A 57 -10.80 10.76 12.02
N VAL A 58 -11.37 10.53 10.83
CA VAL A 58 -12.79 10.80 10.56
C VAL A 58 -13.69 10.06 11.54
N ILE A 59 -13.40 8.77 11.78
CA ILE A 59 -14.15 7.96 12.75
C ILE A 59 -13.99 8.49 14.17
N ALA A 60 -12.78 8.84 14.59
CA ALA A 60 -12.52 9.37 15.93
C ALA A 60 -13.28 10.69 16.19
N VAL A 61 -13.36 11.55 15.17
CA VAL A 61 -14.09 12.82 15.24
C VAL A 61 -15.61 12.60 15.22
N LEU A 62 -16.11 11.64 14.45
CA LEU A 62 -17.53 11.38 14.32
C LEU A 62 -18.12 10.52 15.46
N TYR A 63 -17.32 9.64 16.07
CA TYR A 63 -17.78 8.70 17.09
C TYR A 63 -18.55 9.33 18.26
N PRO A 64 -18.12 10.47 18.83
CA PRO A 64 -18.88 11.15 19.90
C PRO A 64 -20.31 11.52 19.49
N SER A 65 -20.53 11.86 18.21
CA SER A 65 -21.83 12.26 17.68
C SER A 65 -22.81 11.08 17.56
N TYR A 66 -22.30 9.86 17.42
CA TYR A 66 -23.09 8.64 17.25
C TYR A 66 -23.36 7.86 18.53
N LYS A 67 -22.90 8.35 19.69
CA LYS A 67 -23.01 7.63 20.97
C LYS A 67 -24.46 7.31 21.38
N HIS A 68 -25.43 8.05 20.85
CA HIS A 68 -26.86 7.89 21.14
C HIS A 68 -27.66 7.14 20.07
N GLN A 69 -27.00 6.68 18.99
CA GLN A 69 -27.69 5.98 17.91
C GLN A 69 -27.85 4.50 18.23
N GLU A 70 -28.99 3.91 17.86
CA GLU A 70 -29.21 2.47 18.00
C GLU A 70 -28.20 1.69 17.17
N ARG A 71 -27.58 0.69 17.80
CA ARG A 71 -26.57 -0.15 17.15
C ARG A 71 -27.25 -1.07 16.14
N GLY A 72 -26.67 -1.15 14.94
CA GLY A 72 -27.15 -2.07 13.92
C GLY A 72 -26.95 -3.54 14.32
N PRO A 73 -27.55 -4.49 13.57
CA PRO A 73 -27.42 -5.91 13.84
C PRO A 73 -25.96 -6.36 13.77
N LEU A 74 -25.47 -7.01 14.83
CA LEU A 74 -24.09 -7.50 14.94
C LEU A 74 -23.69 -8.40 13.75
N GLY A 75 -24.63 -9.21 13.26
CA GLY A 75 -24.42 -10.10 12.12
C GLY A 75 -24.01 -9.35 10.83
N LEU A 76 -24.49 -8.12 10.63
CA LEU A 76 -24.11 -7.31 9.48
C LEU A 76 -22.66 -6.82 9.61
N ALA A 77 -22.26 -6.34 10.79
CA ALA A 77 -20.88 -5.94 11.05
C ALA A 77 -19.91 -7.12 10.86
N ALA A 78 -20.25 -8.27 11.44
CA ALA A 78 -19.46 -9.49 11.29
C ALA A 78 -19.38 -9.93 9.81
N GLY A 79 -20.49 -9.91 9.08
CA GLY A 79 -20.54 -10.27 7.66
C GLY A 79 -19.65 -9.37 6.80
N LEU A 80 -19.69 -8.05 7.02
CA LEU A 80 -18.83 -7.08 6.31
C LEU A 80 -17.35 -7.30 6.64
N LEU A 81 -17.00 -7.57 7.90
CA LEU A 81 -15.61 -7.85 8.28
C LEU A 81 -15.09 -9.15 7.69
N ILE A 82 -15.92 -10.20 7.67
CA ILE A 82 -15.59 -11.46 7.02
C ILE A 82 -15.38 -11.23 5.51
N ALA A 83 -16.25 -10.48 4.85
CA ALA A 83 -16.10 -10.15 3.42
C ALA A 83 -14.81 -9.36 3.14
N GLY A 84 -14.45 -8.40 3.99
CA GLY A 84 -13.18 -7.67 3.89
C GLY A 84 -11.96 -8.58 4.11
N PHE A 85 -12.03 -9.48 5.08
CA PHE A 85 -10.96 -10.42 5.38
C PHE A 85 -10.76 -11.44 4.25
N THR A 86 -11.84 -12.01 3.72
CA THR A 86 -11.76 -12.96 2.60
C THR A 86 -11.21 -12.28 1.35
N ALA A 87 -11.62 -11.05 1.05
CA ALA A 87 -11.04 -10.27 -0.04
C ALA A 87 -9.51 -10.10 0.14
N GLY A 88 -9.06 -9.78 1.35
CA GLY A 88 -7.63 -9.67 1.67
C GLY A 88 -6.84 -10.99 1.51
N LEU A 89 -7.47 -12.13 1.79
CA LEU A 89 -6.86 -13.47 1.66
C LEU A 89 -6.82 -13.99 0.22
N VAL A 90 -7.74 -13.57 -0.64
CA VAL A 90 -7.77 -13.99 -2.05
C VAL A 90 -6.64 -13.35 -2.86
N GLY A 91 -6.16 -12.17 -2.45
CA GLY A 91 -5.13 -11.41 -3.16
C GLY A 91 -3.86 -12.21 -3.49
N PRO A 92 -3.21 -12.86 -2.51
CA PRO A 92 -2.02 -13.69 -2.76
C PRO A 92 -2.21 -14.82 -3.77
N GLY A 93 -3.43 -15.36 -3.89
CA GLY A 93 -3.74 -16.45 -4.84
C GLY A 93 -3.87 -15.99 -6.30
N ILE A 94 -4.08 -14.70 -6.53
CA ILE A 94 -4.23 -14.10 -7.88
C ILE A 94 -2.88 -13.53 -8.38
N GLU A 95 -1.86 -13.49 -7.53
CA GLU A 95 -0.54 -12.96 -7.88
C GLU A 95 0.13 -13.84 -8.96
N ARG A 96 0.37 -13.25 -10.14
CA ARG A 96 1.18 -13.90 -11.18
C ARG A 96 2.65 -14.01 -10.73
N PRO A 97 3.36 -15.11 -11.05
CA PRO A 97 4.79 -15.23 -10.78
C PRO A 97 5.58 -14.14 -11.52
N LEU A 98 6.74 -13.78 -10.97
CA LEU A 98 7.61 -12.77 -11.57
C LEU A 98 8.15 -13.28 -12.91
N ASP A 99 7.98 -12.47 -13.95
CA ASP A 99 8.48 -12.79 -15.29
C ASP A 99 9.93 -12.33 -15.42
N CYS A 100 10.84 -13.30 -15.53
CA CYS A 100 12.28 -13.09 -15.65
C CYS A 100 12.78 -12.95 -17.09
N THR A 101 11.89 -12.89 -18.08
CA THR A 101 12.27 -12.85 -19.50
C THR A 101 12.98 -11.54 -19.87
N ASP A 102 12.58 -10.42 -19.26
CA ASP A 102 13.14 -9.09 -19.52
C ASP A 102 13.05 -8.17 -18.29
N ASP A 103 13.98 -7.22 -18.13
CA ASP A 103 14.05 -6.30 -16.99
C ASP A 103 12.80 -5.42 -16.93
N ARG A 104 12.26 -5.04 -18.09
CA ARG A 104 11.00 -4.29 -18.20
C ARG A 104 9.81 -5.11 -17.72
N ARG A 105 9.73 -6.39 -18.09
CA ARG A 105 8.66 -7.30 -17.66
C ARG A 105 8.77 -7.65 -16.19
N LEU A 106 10.00 -7.76 -15.68
CA LEU A 106 10.26 -7.97 -14.26
C LEU A 106 9.80 -6.77 -13.42
N ALA A 107 10.18 -5.55 -13.81
CA ALA A 107 9.73 -4.33 -13.15
C ALA A 107 8.19 -4.14 -13.26
N GLY A 108 7.61 -4.44 -14.41
CA GLY A 108 6.16 -4.38 -14.64
C GLY A 108 5.38 -5.37 -13.77
N SER A 109 5.79 -6.64 -13.76
CA SER A 109 5.15 -7.69 -12.94
C SER A 109 5.26 -7.40 -11.45
N TYR A 110 6.41 -6.89 -10.98
CA TYR A 110 6.58 -6.43 -9.60
C TYR A 110 5.60 -5.30 -9.23
N ARG A 111 5.49 -4.27 -10.08
CA ARG A 111 4.55 -3.15 -9.84
C ARG A 111 3.11 -3.64 -9.79
N THR A 112 2.69 -4.49 -10.72
CA THR A 112 1.34 -5.07 -10.72
C THR A 112 1.07 -5.84 -9.44
N ARG A 113 2.01 -6.70 -9.00
CA ARG A 113 1.90 -7.44 -7.74
C ARG A 113 1.76 -6.52 -6.54
N PHE A 114 2.56 -5.46 -6.50
CA PHE A 114 2.49 -4.43 -5.46
C PHE A 114 1.12 -3.74 -5.40
N PHE A 115 0.60 -3.28 -6.54
CA PHE A 115 -0.71 -2.62 -6.60
C PHE A 115 -1.86 -3.54 -6.23
N LEU A 116 -1.81 -4.81 -6.67
CA LEU A 116 -2.82 -5.81 -6.29
C LEU A 116 -2.82 -6.01 -4.77
N ARG A 117 -1.64 -6.19 -4.15
CA ARG A 117 -1.54 -6.35 -2.69
C ARG A 117 -2.11 -5.15 -1.93
N ILE A 118 -1.81 -3.94 -2.38
CA ILE A 118 -2.37 -2.72 -1.78
C ILE A 118 -3.88 -2.70 -1.93
N ALA A 119 -4.41 -2.92 -3.14
CA ALA A 119 -5.84 -2.87 -3.40
C ALA A 119 -6.62 -3.88 -2.53
N PHE A 120 -6.18 -5.14 -2.46
CA PHE A 120 -6.82 -6.15 -1.61
C PHE A 120 -6.75 -5.81 -0.12
N SER A 121 -5.64 -5.21 0.32
CA SER A 121 -5.48 -4.76 1.72
C SER A 121 -6.40 -3.58 2.03
N GLU A 122 -6.51 -2.62 1.11
CA GLU A 122 -7.35 -1.43 1.27
C GLU A 122 -8.84 -1.79 1.33
N VAL A 123 -9.27 -2.76 0.53
CA VAL A 123 -10.64 -3.29 0.57
C VAL A 123 -11.02 -3.74 1.99
N ALA A 124 -10.12 -4.40 2.73
CA ALA A 124 -10.38 -4.81 4.10
C ALA A 124 -10.62 -3.63 5.06
N ALA A 125 -9.85 -2.53 4.91
CA ALA A 125 -10.05 -1.31 5.67
C ALA A 125 -11.38 -0.63 5.30
N LEU A 126 -11.72 -0.58 4.01
CA LEU A 126 -12.98 0.00 3.54
C LEU A 126 -14.19 -0.77 4.08
N PHE A 127 -14.15 -2.10 4.11
CA PHE A 127 -15.21 -2.90 4.74
C PHE A 127 -15.36 -2.61 6.24
N GLY A 128 -14.25 -2.48 6.97
CA GLY A 128 -14.29 -2.07 8.38
C GLY A 128 -14.85 -0.65 8.58
N PHE A 129 -14.52 0.26 7.67
CA PHE A 129 -15.04 1.63 7.65
C PHE A 129 -16.54 1.67 7.38
N VAL A 130 -17.01 0.98 6.34
CA VAL A 130 -18.44 0.85 6.02
C VAL A 130 -19.19 0.17 7.16
N ALA A 131 -18.63 -0.89 7.76
CA ALA A 131 -19.22 -1.55 8.91
C ALA A 131 -19.42 -0.58 10.08
N PHE A 132 -18.45 0.29 10.38
CA PHE A 132 -18.62 1.35 11.38
C PHE A 132 -19.79 2.29 11.05
N PHE A 133 -19.89 2.78 9.81
CA PHE A 133 -20.96 3.71 9.42
C PHE A 133 -22.36 3.10 9.48
N VAL A 134 -22.50 1.82 9.14
CA VAL A 134 -23.82 1.16 9.11
C VAL A 134 -24.24 0.67 10.49
N THR A 135 -23.30 0.24 11.33
CA THR A 135 -23.62 -0.43 12.61
C THR A 135 -23.28 0.38 13.85
N TYR A 136 -22.50 1.46 13.70
CA TYR A 136 -21.98 2.32 14.77
C TYR A 136 -21.07 1.60 15.78
N TYR A 137 -20.59 0.40 15.45
CA TYR A 137 -19.61 -0.32 16.27
C TYR A 137 -18.20 0.25 16.09
N TRP A 138 -17.70 0.95 17.11
CA TRP A 138 -16.35 1.55 17.10
C TRP A 138 -15.22 0.56 16.81
N TRP A 139 -15.39 -0.72 17.16
CA TRP A 139 -14.39 -1.76 16.99
C TRP A 139 -14.33 -2.32 15.57
N ALA A 140 -15.35 -2.09 14.73
CA ALA A 140 -15.38 -2.64 13.37
C ALA A 140 -14.23 -2.08 12.51
N TYR A 141 -14.00 -0.77 12.60
CA TYR A 141 -12.91 -0.12 11.89
C TYR A 141 -11.50 -0.59 12.30
N PRO A 142 -11.10 -0.60 13.59
CA PRO A 142 -9.75 -1.02 13.96
C PRO A 142 -9.47 -2.48 13.58
N ILE A 143 -10.48 -3.36 13.53
CA ILE A 143 -10.30 -4.72 13.00
C ILE A 143 -9.98 -4.69 11.50
N GLY A 144 -10.80 -4.00 10.69
CA GLY A 144 -10.55 -3.86 9.26
C GLY A 144 -9.20 -3.18 8.95
N ALA A 145 -8.86 -2.14 9.71
CA ALA A 145 -7.59 -1.44 9.61
C ALA A 145 -6.40 -2.33 10.00
N ALA A 146 -6.53 -3.19 11.01
CA ALA A 146 -5.49 -4.14 11.39
C ALA A 146 -5.22 -5.17 10.28
N VAL A 147 -6.28 -5.69 9.65
CA VAL A 147 -6.16 -6.60 8.50
C VAL A 147 -5.47 -5.89 7.33
N ALA A 148 -5.87 -4.66 7.01
CA ALA A 148 -5.23 -3.86 5.97
C ALA A 148 -3.75 -3.58 6.30
N ALA A 149 -3.42 -3.26 7.55
CA ALA A 149 -2.06 -3.01 8.00
C ALA A 149 -1.16 -4.26 7.86
N LEU A 150 -1.71 -5.46 8.15
CA LEU A 150 -1.00 -6.72 7.91
C LEU A 150 -0.72 -6.94 6.41
N GLY A 151 -1.68 -6.62 5.55
CA GLY A 151 -1.51 -6.68 4.10
C GLY A 151 -0.48 -5.66 3.59
N PHE A 152 -0.54 -4.41 4.05
CA PHE A 152 0.43 -3.37 3.73
C PHE A 152 1.84 -3.71 4.21
N ARG A 153 1.99 -4.33 5.40
CA ARG A 153 3.29 -4.78 5.88
C ARG A 153 3.94 -5.79 4.93
N ARG A 154 3.13 -6.69 4.33
CA ARG A 154 3.62 -7.63 3.31
C ARG A 154 3.86 -6.99 1.94
N ALA A 155 3.11 -5.94 1.61
CA ALA A 155 3.23 -5.19 0.36
C ALA A 155 4.35 -4.13 0.38
N ALA A 156 4.87 -3.78 1.56
CA ALA A 156 5.78 -2.65 1.71
C ALA A 156 7.06 -2.85 0.88
N PRO A 157 7.44 -1.88 0.01
CA PRO A 157 8.67 -1.92 -0.78
C PRO A 157 9.85 -1.52 0.11
N THR A 158 10.11 -2.35 1.10
CA THR A 158 11.25 -2.22 2.03
C THR A 158 12.45 -2.95 1.47
N ALA A 159 13.66 -2.49 1.82
CA ALA A 159 14.89 -3.14 1.41
C ALA A 159 14.95 -4.62 1.85
N ALA A 160 14.33 -4.96 2.97
CA ALA A 160 14.21 -6.34 3.44
C ALA A 160 13.33 -7.19 2.50
N ASN A 161 12.18 -6.66 2.07
CA ASN A 161 11.27 -7.36 1.16
C ASN A 161 11.90 -7.51 -0.23
N LEU A 162 12.57 -6.47 -0.73
CA LEU A 162 13.30 -6.53 -2.00
C LEU A 162 14.43 -7.57 -1.96
N ARG A 163 15.15 -7.71 -0.85
CA ARG A 163 16.15 -8.78 -0.66
C ARG A 163 15.51 -10.15 -0.65
N HIS A 164 14.38 -10.31 0.03
CA HIS A 164 13.63 -11.57 0.07
C HIS A 164 13.14 -11.98 -1.32
N ASP A 165 12.56 -11.04 -2.08
CA ASP A 165 12.12 -11.28 -3.46
C ASP A 165 13.31 -11.59 -4.39
N GLN A 166 14.45 -10.91 -4.21
CA GLN A 166 15.67 -11.21 -4.95
C GLN A 166 16.20 -12.63 -4.64
N GLU A 167 16.11 -13.07 -3.39
CA GLU A 167 16.54 -14.39 -2.97
C GLU A 167 15.63 -15.48 -3.57
N ILE A 168 14.31 -15.25 -3.59
CA ILE A 168 13.36 -16.12 -4.30
C ILE A 168 13.69 -16.21 -5.79
N LEU A 169 13.96 -15.07 -6.44
CA LEU A 169 14.34 -15.05 -7.86
C LEU A 169 15.64 -15.82 -8.12
N SER A 170 16.65 -15.65 -7.26
CA SER A 170 17.91 -16.40 -7.40
C SER A 170 17.73 -17.91 -7.24
N ARG A 171 16.87 -18.35 -6.31
CA ARG A 171 16.51 -19.76 -6.12
C ARG A 171 15.72 -20.32 -7.31
N SER A 172 15.02 -19.45 -8.04
CA SER A 172 14.27 -19.78 -9.25
C SER A 172 15.14 -19.80 -10.52
N GLY A 173 16.46 -19.64 -10.40
CA GLY A 173 17.40 -19.63 -11.53
C GLY A 173 17.55 -18.29 -12.24
N CYS A 174 16.99 -17.20 -11.69
CA CYS A 174 17.02 -15.88 -12.31
C CYS A 174 18.18 -15.05 -11.75
N ALA A 175 19.22 -14.81 -12.56
CA ALA A 175 20.44 -14.11 -12.14
C ALA A 175 20.32 -12.56 -12.20
N ARG A 176 19.17 -12.02 -12.63
CA ARG A 176 18.98 -10.58 -12.84
C ARG A 176 18.70 -9.84 -11.52
N SER A 177 19.23 -8.62 -11.40
CA SER A 177 19.02 -7.75 -10.23
C SER A 177 17.71 -6.98 -10.34
N LEU A 178 16.75 -7.29 -9.46
CA LEU A 178 15.44 -6.63 -9.37
C LEU A 178 15.58 -5.12 -9.08
N VAL A 179 16.55 -4.75 -8.24
CA VAL A 179 16.80 -3.35 -7.89
C VAL A 179 17.32 -2.56 -9.08
N SER A 180 18.22 -3.16 -9.88
CA SER A 180 18.72 -2.55 -11.12
C SER A 180 17.59 -2.35 -12.13
N ALA A 181 16.78 -3.40 -12.35
CA ALA A 181 15.63 -3.34 -13.26
C ALA A 181 14.61 -2.27 -12.84
N LEU A 182 14.35 -2.11 -11.54
CA LEU A 182 13.43 -1.09 -11.04
C LEU A 182 13.96 0.35 -11.18
N ARG A 183 15.28 0.55 -11.10
CA ARG A 183 15.93 1.87 -11.22
C ARG A 183 16.17 2.32 -12.65
N HIS A 184 16.43 1.38 -13.57
CA HIS A 184 16.94 1.71 -14.92
C HIS A 184 15.94 1.50 -16.05
N VAL A 185 14.75 0.97 -15.76
CA VAL A 185 13.66 0.93 -16.75
C VAL A 185 13.09 2.34 -16.94
N ASN A 186 13.65 3.07 -17.91
CA ASN A 186 13.04 4.25 -18.49
C ASN A 186 11.79 3.86 -19.30
N PRO A 187 10.71 4.67 -19.28
CA PRO A 187 9.61 4.51 -20.22
C PRO A 187 10.14 4.61 -21.66
N PRO A 188 9.53 3.93 -22.64
CA PRO A 188 9.93 4.08 -24.04
C PRO A 188 9.83 5.55 -24.41
N ASP A 189 10.93 6.10 -24.95
CA ASP A 189 10.93 7.41 -25.59
C ASP A 189 9.86 7.37 -26.68
N GLY A 190 8.73 8.04 -26.41
CA GLY A 190 7.65 8.25 -27.38
C GLY A 190 8.07 9.27 -28.43
N ARG A 191 9.13 8.97 -29.17
CA ARG A 191 9.51 9.68 -30.40
C ARG A 191 9.59 8.66 -31.53
N SER A 192 8.43 8.37 -32.10
CA SER A 192 8.29 8.05 -33.52
C SER A 192 8.11 9.36 -34.28
#